data_AF-A0A6N9IUY8-F1
#
_entry.id   AF-A0A6N9IUY8-F1
#
_cell.length_a   1.000
_cell.length_b   1.000
_cell.length_c   1.000
_cell.angle_alpha   90.00
_cell.angle_beta   90.00
_cell.angle_gamma   90.00
#
_symmetry.space_group_name_H-M   'P 1'
#
loop_
_entity.id
_entity.type
_entity.pdbx_description
1 polymer ?
#
loop_
_entity_poly.entity_id
_entity_poly.type
_entity_poly.pdbx_seq_one_letter_code
_entity_poly.pdbx_strand_id
1 'polypeptide(L)'
;MNYINVINAQLQQYKSKLDKYKKTLNTEQINPDLIKQNLVLGNEPTAIANYEILGNDSNLFFRESYPNDPTTFWIEGENLSSLTGSFFKVTWDNLKNSSYRGNRISKMTAVFSDLMHDNGNKENHNAMLLISKNPYRGMSYIYSSSITAEYTLYDETGNIINLPDDASSWITIGSLNAGNARQEGASLLSAGKVYGFKDSSVTVHDGNTLYSDKANDFHTIIGGDWKDTTTIDQSQYSWGTDNWDTGLDSDHAYYGAGVFNIEGGKFKIKFFTNRSEQRNVKTWVTISTSIVKSNSGITPPEIHYNYTNVAL
;
A
#
# COMPACT_ATOMS: atom_id res chain seq x y z
N MET A 1 44.32 16.93 -7.72
CA MET A 1 43.18 16.49 -8.56
C MET A 1 41.99 17.36 -8.20
N ASN A 2 41.37 18.07 -9.15
CA ASN A 2 40.41 19.14 -8.86
C ASN A 2 39.08 18.55 -8.36
N TYR A 3 38.65 18.89 -7.14
CA TYR A 3 37.47 18.33 -6.46
C TYR A 3 36.18 18.47 -7.30
N ILE A 4 36.07 19.59 -8.00
CA ILE A 4 34.98 19.90 -8.94
C ILE A 4 34.90 18.88 -10.08
N ASN A 5 36.04 18.40 -10.59
CA ASN A 5 36.06 17.43 -11.69
C ASN A 5 35.57 16.04 -11.23
N VAL A 6 35.85 15.67 -9.97
CA VAL A 6 35.38 14.39 -9.39
C VAL A 6 33.86 14.43 -9.18
N ILE A 7 33.33 15.51 -8.60
CA ILE A 7 31.88 15.70 -8.43
C ILE A 7 31.16 15.69 -9.78
N ASN A 8 31.69 16.42 -10.77
CA ASN A 8 31.10 16.47 -12.11
C ASN A 8 31.10 15.09 -12.78
N ALA A 9 32.17 14.31 -12.64
CA ALA A 9 32.23 12.96 -13.17
C ALA A 9 31.21 12.02 -12.49
N GLN A 10 31.05 12.10 -11.17
CA GLN A 10 30.05 11.33 -10.42
C GLN A 10 28.63 11.69 -10.83
N LEU A 11 28.32 12.98 -10.97
CA LEU A 11 27.02 13.46 -11.45
C LEU A 11 26.73 13.00 -12.89
N GLN A 12 27.72 13.02 -13.78
CA GLN A 12 27.57 12.54 -15.15
C GLN A 12 27.31 11.02 -15.19
N GLN A 13 28.05 10.24 -14.39
CA GLN A 13 27.83 8.79 -14.28
C GLN A 13 26.43 8.47 -13.73
N TYR A 14 26.00 9.17 -12.68
CA TYR A 14 24.65 9.05 -12.13
C TYR A 14 23.58 9.34 -13.20
N LYS A 15 23.69 10.48 -13.89
CA LYS A 15 22.75 10.86 -14.96
C LYS A 15 22.73 9.81 -16.08
N SER A 16 23.88 9.31 -16.50
CA SER A 16 23.96 8.28 -17.54
C SER A 16 23.31 6.96 -17.13
N LYS A 17 23.53 6.50 -15.89
CA LYS A 17 22.86 5.30 -15.35
C LYS A 17 21.35 5.50 -15.26
N LEU A 18 20.92 6.66 -14.76
CA LEU A 18 19.52 7.03 -14.66
C LEU A 18 18.83 7.06 -16.03
N ASP A 19 19.45 7.69 -17.02
CA ASP A 19 18.91 7.77 -18.39
C ASP A 19 18.84 6.39 -19.03
N LYS A 20 19.84 5.53 -18.81
CA LYS A 20 19.80 4.15 -19.29
C LYS A 20 18.65 3.37 -18.64
N TYR A 21 18.46 3.50 -17.33
CA TYR A 21 17.37 2.85 -16.62
C TYR A 21 16.00 3.32 -17.07
N LYS A 22 15.80 4.65 -17.21
CA LYS A 22 14.54 5.22 -17.70
C LYS A 22 14.12 4.66 -19.07
N LYS A 23 15.09 4.36 -19.94
CA LYS A 23 14.83 3.71 -21.24
C LYS A 23 14.37 2.25 -21.14
N THR A 24 14.50 1.61 -19.97
CA THR A 24 14.04 0.23 -19.73
C THR A 24 12.65 0.16 -19.11
N LEU A 25 12.07 1.30 -18.72
CA LEU A 25 10.72 1.38 -18.17
C LEU A 25 9.72 1.44 -19.32
N ASN A 26 8.62 0.72 -19.18
CA ASN A 26 7.43 0.96 -19.99
C ASN A 26 6.61 2.12 -19.41
N THR A 27 5.52 2.50 -20.09
CA THR A 27 4.67 3.64 -19.71
C THR A 27 3.93 3.47 -18.38
N GLU A 28 3.81 2.24 -17.89
CA GLU A 28 3.10 1.88 -16.65
C GLU A 28 4.07 1.59 -15.50
N GLN A 29 5.37 1.78 -15.72
CA GLN A 29 6.41 1.52 -14.72
C GLN A 29 7.09 2.80 -14.26
N ILE A 30 7.46 2.81 -12.98
CA ILE A 30 8.25 3.88 -12.37
C ILE A 30 9.43 3.29 -11.58
N ASN A 31 10.51 4.06 -11.49
CA ASN A 31 11.57 3.77 -10.52
C ASN A 31 11.14 4.32 -9.16
N PRO A 32 10.98 3.49 -8.11
CA PRO A 32 10.62 4.02 -6.80
C PRO A 32 11.71 4.95 -6.22
N ASP A 33 12.99 4.79 -6.60
CA ASP A 33 14.08 5.66 -6.14
C ASP A 33 13.98 7.10 -6.68
N LEU A 34 13.10 7.33 -7.67
CA LEU A 34 12.85 8.65 -8.26
C LEU A 34 11.56 9.30 -7.75
N ILE A 35 10.80 8.59 -6.92
CA ILE A 35 9.55 9.11 -6.35
C ILE A 35 9.88 10.19 -5.33
N LYS A 36 9.38 11.40 -5.59
CA LYS A 36 9.39 12.48 -4.60
C LYS A 36 8.12 12.40 -3.77
N GLN A 37 8.23 11.84 -2.57
CA GLN A 37 7.14 11.76 -1.61
C GLN A 37 7.04 13.05 -0.78
N ASN A 38 5.89 13.73 -0.85
CA ASN A 38 5.56 14.86 0.03
C ASN A 38 4.42 14.53 1.00
N LEU A 39 3.69 13.43 0.79
CA LEU A 39 2.66 12.95 1.70
C LEU A 39 3.28 11.92 2.65
N VAL A 40 3.11 12.12 3.94
CA VAL A 40 3.58 11.20 4.99
C VAL A 40 2.39 10.85 5.86
N LEU A 41 2.01 9.57 5.88
CA LEU A 41 1.07 8.99 6.82
C LEU A 41 1.88 8.18 7.83
N GLY A 42 2.18 8.80 8.96
CA GLY A 42 3.07 8.24 9.97
C GLY A 42 2.39 7.22 10.87
N ASN A 43 3.17 6.59 11.74
CA ASN A 43 2.65 5.77 12.84
C ASN A 43 1.98 6.66 13.89
N GLU A 44 0.69 6.46 14.18
CA GLU A 44 -0.10 7.35 15.03
C GLU A 44 -0.61 6.65 16.31
N PRO A 45 0.29 6.25 17.22
CA PRO A 45 -0.09 5.47 18.41
C PRO A 45 -0.95 6.25 19.41
N THR A 46 -1.01 7.58 19.30
CA THR A 46 -1.81 8.45 20.16
C THR A 46 -3.01 9.08 19.45
N ALA A 47 -3.34 8.61 18.23
CA ALA A 47 -4.55 9.05 17.55
C ALA A 47 -5.80 8.69 18.36
N ILE A 48 -6.82 9.53 18.25
CA ILE A 48 -8.15 9.25 18.80
C ILE A 48 -9.02 8.78 17.65
N ALA A 49 -9.47 7.53 17.71
CA ALA A 49 -10.33 6.95 16.68
C ALA A 49 -11.80 7.00 17.13
N ASN A 50 -12.62 7.76 16.41
CA ASN A 50 -14.06 7.82 16.55
C ASN A 50 -14.73 7.09 15.37
N TYR A 51 -15.95 6.61 15.55
CA TYR A 51 -16.68 5.90 14.50
C TYR A 51 -18.10 6.43 14.33
N GLU A 52 -18.65 6.18 13.14
CA GLU A 52 -20.03 6.46 12.76
C GLU A 52 -20.51 5.25 11.93
N ILE A 53 -21.59 4.60 12.36
CA ILE A 53 -22.26 3.58 11.56
C ILE A 53 -23.08 4.31 10.50
N LEU A 54 -22.85 3.98 9.23
CA LEU A 54 -23.51 4.61 8.10
C LEU A 54 -24.61 3.68 7.56
N GLY A 55 -25.71 4.27 7.09
CA GLY A 55 -26.83 3.52 6.57
C GLY A 55 -27.61 2.75 7.65
N ASN A 56 -28.68 2.07 7.23
CA ASN A 56 -29.53 1.24 8.06
C ASN A 56 -29.48 -0.22 7.59
N ASP A 57 -28.29 -0.76 7.33
CA ASP A 57 -28.17 -2.18 6.99
C ASP A 57 -28.43 -3.02 8.24
N SER A 58 -29.57 -3.70 8.27
CA SER A 58 -29.97 -4.55 9.40
C SER A 58 -29.05 -5.73 9.62
N ASN A 59 -28.16 -6.03 8.67
CA ASN A 59 -27.19 -7.12 8.78
C ASN A 59 -25.83 -6.66 9.30
N LEU A 60 -25.66 -5.38 9.66
CA LEU A 60 -24.40 -4.91 10.22
C LEU A 60 -24.32 -5.22 11.71
N PHE A 61 -23.32 -6.01 12.08
CA PHE A 61 -22.88 -6.16 13.47
C PHE A 61 -21.64 -5.31 13.73
N PHE A 62 -21.59 -4.68 14.90
CA PHE A 62 -20.46 -3.84 15.31
C PHE A 62 -20.07 -4.05 16.77
N ARG A 63 -18.76 -4.11 17.02
CA ARG A 63 -18.16 -3.93 18.35
C ARG A 63 -17.01 -2.94 18.28
N GLU A 64 -16.92 -2.11 19.33
CA GLU A 64 -15.86 -1.11 19.46
C GLU A 64 -14.46 -1.72 19.66
N SER A 65 -14.39 -2.99 20.05
CA SER A 65 -13.17 -3.74 20.26
C SER A 65 -13.29 -5.17 19.76
N TYR A 66 -12.28 -5.65 19.04
CA TYR A 66 -12.10 -7.05 18.72
C TYR A 66 -11.67 -7.84 19.98
N PRO A 67 -12.14 -9.09 20.19
CA PRO A 67 -11.72 -9.90 21.34
C PRO A 67 -10.20 -10.02 21.40
N ASN A 68 -9.63 -9.74 22.57
CA ASN A 68 -8.18 -9.72 22.82
C ASN A 68 -7.38 -8.65 22.07
N ASP A 69 -8.04 -7.73 21.34
CA ASP A 69 -7.41 -6.54 20.76
C ASP A 69 -8.31 -5.31 20.93
N PRO A 70 -8.17 -4.56 22.04
CA PRO A 70 -8.95 -3.35 22.28
C PRO A 70 -8.62 -2.20 21.32
N THR A 71 -7.55 -2.34 20.53
CA THR A 71 -7.07 -1.31 19.59
C THR A 71 -7.67 -1.44 18.19
N THR A 72 -8.68 -2.30 18.02
CA THR A 72 -9.25 -2.63 16.71
C THR A 72 -10.77 -2.65 16.78
N PHE A 73 -11.45 -1.91 15.88
CA PHE A 73 -12.89 -2.01 15.66
C PHE A 73 -13.22 -3.31 14.93
N TRP A 74 -14.37 -3.92 15.26
CA TRP A 74 -14.85 -5.15 14.64
C TRP A 74 -16.23 -4.95 14.02
N ILE A 75 -16.32 -5.22 12.71
CA ILE A 75 -17.55 -5.15 11.92
C ILE A 75 -17.79 -6.51 11.26
N GLU A 76 -19.05 -6.95 11.19
CA GLU A 76 -19.44 -8.12 10.39
C GLU A 76 -20.71 -7.87 9.58
N GLY A 77 -20.82 -8.56 8.43
CA GLY A 77 -22.08 -8.80 7.73
C GLY A 77 -22.74 -10.07 8.24
N GLU A 78 -23.75 -9.93 9.11
CA GLU A 78 -24.51 -11.02 9.69
C GLU A 78 -25.21 -11.88 8.62
N ASN A 79 -25.53 -13.13 8.96
CA ASN A 79 -26.24 -14.07 8.09
C ASN A 79 -25.53 -14.34 6.76
N LEU A 80 -24.19 -14.39 6.77
CA LEU A 80 -23.37 -14.61 5.56
C LEU A 80 -23.60 -13.58 4.46
N SER A 81 -23.99 -12.36 4.84
CA SER A 81 -24.29 -11.30 3.90
C SER A 81 -23.06 -10.46 3.57
N SER A 82 -23.10 -9.83 2.38
CA SER A 82 -22.22 -8.71 2.05
C SER A 82 -22.81 -7.42 2.62
N LEU A 83 -21.97 -6.48 3.04
CA LEU A 83 -22.40 -5.12 3.38
C LEU A 83 -22.18 -4.23 2.16
N THR A 84 -23.26 -3.87 1.47
CA THR A 84 -23.20 -3.08 0.22
C THR A 84 -23.47 -1.60 0.46
N GLY A 85 -22.83 -0.72 -0.31
CA GLY A 85 -22.89 0.72 -0.06
C GLY A 85 -22.06 1.13 1.16
N SER A 86 -22.09 2.42 1.51
CA SER A 86 -21.33 2.94 2.65
C SER A 86 -21.97 2.53 3.97
N PHE A 87 -21.22 1.84 4.83
CA PHE A 87 -21.76 1.24 6.06
C PHE A 87 -21.01 1.65 7.34
N PHE A 88 -19.78 2.16 7.22
CA PHE A 88 -19.00 2.55 8.38
C PHE A 88 -18.04 3.67 8.06
N LYS A 89 -17.86 4.61 8.99
CA LYS A 89 -16.87 5.67 8.89
C LYS A 89 -16.03 5.72 10.14
N VAL A 90 -14.73 5.86 9.96
CA VAL A 90 -13.76 6.10 11.02
C VAL A 90 -13.17 7.49 10.86
N THR A 91 -13.02 8.19 11.97
CA THR A 91 -12.32 9.47 12.07
C THR A 91 -11.15 9.28 13.02
N TRP A 92 -9.92 9.41 12.53
CA TRP A 92 -8.73 9.48 13.35
C TRP A 92 -8.33 10.94 13.53
N ASP A 93 -8.47 11.43 14.75
CA ASP A 93 -8.10 12.78 15.17
C ASP A 93 -6.77 12.78 15.92
N ASN A 94 -6.22 13.99 16.14
CA ASN A 94 -4.97 14.19 16.88
C ASN A 94 -3.79 13.42 16.28
N LEU A 95 -3.72 13.38 14.94
CA LEU A 95 -2.59 12.84 14.20
C LEU A 95 -1.37 13.75 14.43
N LYS A 96 -0.21 13.20 14.79
CA LYS A 96 1.01 13.94 15.16
C LYS A 96 2.19 13.65 14.24
N ASN A 97 2.18 12.51 13.57
CA ASN A 97 3.30 12.00 12.78
C ASN A 97 3.01 12.02 11.27
N SER A 98 1.88 12.59 10.86
CA SER A 98 1.44 12.70 9.47
C SER A 98 1.56 14.13 8.94
N SER A 99 1.99 14.29 7.70
CA SER A 99 2.20 15.61 7.08
C SER A 99 2.02 15.58 5.55
N TYR A 100 1.72 16.74 4.97
CA TYR A 100 1.79 16.98 3.54
C TYR A 100 2.62 18.24 3.26
N ARG A 101 3.70 18.10 2.48
CA ARG A 101 4.68 19.18 2.20
C ARG A 101 5.20 19.86 3.47
N GLY A 102 5.41 19.07 4.52
CA GLY A 102 5.88 19.54 5.83
C GLY A 102 4.81 20.17 6.72
N ASN A 103 3.59 20.40 6.22
CA ASN A 103 2.46 20.87 7.04
C ASN A 103 1.76 19.67 7.67
N ARG A 104 1.38 19.79 8.93
CA ARG A 104 0.77 18.69 9.68
C ARG A 104 -0.62 18.34 9.13
N ILE A 105 -0.86 17.03 8.97
CA ILE A 105 -2.21 16.46 8.82
C ILE A 105 -2.72 16.23 10.24
N SER A 106 -3.83 16.85 10.61
CA SER A 106 -4.35 16.79 12.00
C SER A 106 -5.39 15.69 12.19
N LYS A 107 -6.08 15.33 11.09
CA LYS A 107 -7.20 14.41 11.06
C LYS A 107 -7.25 13.67 9.73
N MET A 108 -7.68 12.41 9.78
CA MET A 108 -8.01 11.60 8.61
C MET A 108 -9.38 10.93 8.83
N THR A 109 -10.19 10.86 7.79
CA THR A 109 -11.42 10.05 7.80
C THR A 109 -11.32 8.96 6.75
N ALA A 110 -11.88 7.79 7.05
CA ALA A 110 -12.14 6.73 6.06
C ALA A 110 -13.62 6.35 6.08
N VAL A 111 -14.25 6.32 4.91
CA VAL A 111 -15.58 5.73 4.70
C VAL A 111 -15.40 4.38 4.04
N PHE A 112 -15.90 3.34 4.69
CA PHE A 112 -15.86 1.96 4.22
C PHE A 112 -17.18 1.59 3.52
N SER A 113 -17.06 0.94 2.38
CA SER A 113 -18.19 0.45 1.59
C SER A 113 -17.89 -0.89 0.95
N ASP A 114 -18.95 -1.62 0.61
CA ASP A 114 -18.88 -2.81 -0.25
C ASP A 114 -17.94 -3.89 0.33
N LEU A 115 -18.18 -4.29 1.58
CA LEU A 115 -17.55 -5.47 2.18
C LEU A 115 -18.23 -6.71 1.59
N MET A 116 -17.60 -7.28 0.58
CA MET A 116 -18.19 -8.39 -0.17
C MET A 116 -17.83 -9.71 0.48
N HIS A 117 -18.85 -10.49 0.86
CA HIS A 117 -18.68 -11.86 1.34
C HIS A 117 -17.92 -12.68 0.30
N ASP A 118 -17.05 -13.57 0.77
CA ASP A 118 -16.37 -14.50 -0.10
C ASP A 118 -17.26 -15.72 -0.36
N ASN A 119 -17.82 -15.82 -1.56
CA ASN A 119 -18.63 -16.98 -1.96
C ASN A 119 -17.84 -18.31 -1.95
N GLY A 120 -16.50 -18.26 -1.87
CA GLY A 120 -15.62 -19.41 -1.64
C GLY A 120 -15.52 -19.85 -0.17
N ASN A 121 -16.16 -19.15 0.76
CA ASN A 121 -16.18 -19.48 2.19
C ASN A 121 -17.08 -20.70 2.48
N LYS A 122 -16.47 -21.89 2.61
CA LYS A 122 -17.16 -23.13 2.97
C LYS A 122 -17.34 -23.32 4.48
N GLU A 123 -16.77 -22.44 5.29
CA GLU A 123 -16.86 -22.51 6.76
C GLU A 123 -18.10 -21.79 7.30
N ASN A 124 -18.93 -21.19 6.43
CA ASN A 124 -20.13 -20.44 6.81
C ASN A 124 -19.84 -19.37 7.88
N HIS A 125 -18.73 -18.64 7.72
CA HIS A 125 -18.42 -17.47 8.52
C HIS A 125 -18.94 -16.17 7.89
N ASN A 126 -19.28 -15.20 8.73
CA ASN A 126 -19.66 -13.86 8.28
C ASN A 126 -18.49 -13.13 7.62
N ALA A 127 -18.78 -12.27 6.66
CA ALA A 127 -17.81 -11.31 6.15
C ALA A 127 -17.40 -10.39 7.31
N MET A 128 -16.10 -10.24 7.57
CA MET A 128 -15.60 -9.51 8.72
C MET A 128 -14.60 -8.43 8.28
N LEU A 129 -14.68 -7.27 8.92
CA LEU A 129 -13.73 -6.19 8.77
C LEU A 129 -13.19 -5.78 10.16
N LEU A 130 -11.87 -5.78 10.28
CA LEU A 130 -11.13 -5.36 11.47
C LEU A 130 -10.33 -4.10 11.14
N ILE A 131 -10.62 -2.98 11.81
CA ILE A 131 -9.99 -1.68 11.52
C ILE A 131 -9.18 -1.22 12.72
N SER A 132 -7.89 -0.96 12.54
CA SER A 132 -7.08 -0.46 13.65
C SER A 132 -7.44 0.97 14.02
N LYS A 133 -7.47 1.24 15.33
CA LYS A 133 -7.57 2.59 15.90
C LYS A 133 -6.30 3.41 15.66
N ASN A 134 -5.20 2.77 15.27
CA ASN A 134 -4.03 3.44 14.71
C ASN A 134 -4.04 3.28 13.17
N PRO A 135 -4.25 4.35 12.40
CA PRO A 135 -4.42 4.26 10.94
C PRO A 135 -3.21 3.64 10.22
N TYR A 136 -2.01 3.77 10.78
CA TYR A 136 -0.79 3.18 10.22
C TYR A 136 -0.81 1.65 10.20
N ARG A 137 -1.53 1.02 11.14
CA ARG A 137 -1.68 -0.44 11.20
C ARG A 137 -2.71 -0.98 10.21
N GLY A 138 -3.45 -0.11 9.53
CA GLY A 138 -4.39 -0.47 8.49
C GLY A 138 -5.59 -1.30 8.99
N MET A 139 -6.01 -2.25 8.17
CA MET A 139 -7.21 -3.06 8.41
C MET A 139 -7.03 -4.50 7.89
N SER A 140 -7.86 -5.42 8.36
CA SER A 140 -7.98 -6.76 7.78
C SER A 140 -9.42 -7.02 7.37
N TYR A 141 -9.63 -7.52 6.15
CA TYR A 141 -10.90 -8.12 5.77
C TYR A 141 -10.75 -9.64 5.77
N ILE A 142 -11.72 -10.33 6.36
CA ILE A 142 -11.69 -11.76 6.62
C ILE A 142 -12.97 -12.37 6.08
N TYR A 143 -12.89 -13.57 5.50
CA TYR A 143 -14.03 -14.25 4.85
C TYR A 143 -14.73 -13.37 3.81
N SER A 144 -13.97 -12.44 3.24
CA SER A 144 -14.43 -11.40 2.35
C SER A 144 -13.54 -11.40 1.10
N SER A 145 -14.16 -11.14 -0.05
CA SER A 145 -13.50 -11.06 -1.34
C SER A 145 -13.01 -9.65 -1.65
N SER A 146 -13.65 -8.62 -1.09
CA SER A 146 -13.19 -7.24 -1.24
C SER A 146 -13.75 -6.29 -0.18
N ILE A 147 -13.13 -5.12 -0.08
CA ILE A 147 -13.59 -3.96 0.67
C ILE A 147 -13.16 -2.69 -0.06
N THR A 148 -13.99 -1.65 -0.01
CA THR A 148 -13.65 -0.32 -0.54
C THR A 148 -13.52 0.69 0.59
N ALA A 149 -12.50 1.56 0.50
CA ALA A 149 -12.25 2.63 1.46
C ALA A 149 -12.00 3.97 0.74
N GLU A 150 -12.76 5.00 1.11
CA GLU A 150 -12.56 6.39 0.67
C GLU A 150 -11.97 7.21 1.81
N TYR A 151 -10.79 7.79 1.58
CA TYR A 151 -10.06 8.57 2.57
C TYR A 151 -10.15 10.06 2.30
N THR A 152 -10.12 10.86 3.37
CA THR A 152 -10.02 12.33 3.31
C THR A 152 -9.05 12.80 4.38
N LEU A 153 -8.12 13.69 4.01
CA LEU A 153 -7.10 14.24 4.89
C LEU A 153 -7.44 15.70 5.22
N TYR A 154 -7.17 16.11 6.47
CA TYR A 154 -7.48 17.45 6.95
C TYR A 154 -6.27 18.10 7.60
N ASP A 155 -6.10 19.40 7.35
CA ASP A 155 -5.07 20.21 8.01
C ASP A 155 -5.47 20.59 9.45
N GLU A 156 -4.61 21.32 10.15
CA GLU A 156 -4.85 21.75 11.54
C GLU A 156 -6.02 22.73 11.71
N THR A 157 -6.48 23.36 10.62
CA THR A 157 -7.64 24.25 10.63
C THR A 157 -8.96 23.51 10.30
N GLY A 158 -8.88 22.21 10.02
CA GLY A 158 -10.02 21.38 9.66
C GLY A 158 -10.42 21.46 8.19
N ASN A 159 -9.60 22.10 7.34
CA ASN A 159 -9.84 22.13 5.89
C ASN A 159 -9.36 20.84 5.24
N ILE A 160 -10.06 20.41 4.18
CA ILE A 160 -9.63 19.27 3.36
C ILE A 160 -8.33 19.64 2.65
N ILE A 161 -7.34 18.76 2.74
CA ILE A 161 -6.10 18.87 1.99
C ILE A 161 -6.35 18.38 0.58
N ASN A 162 -6.30 19.30 -0.40
CA ASN A 162 -6.43 18.96 -1.80
C ASN A 162 -5.06 18.63 -2.42
N LEU A 163 -4.87 17.37 -2.82
CA LEU A 163 -3.62 16.87 -3.40
C LEU A 163 -3.57 17.24 -4.91
N PRO A 164 -2.54 17.95 -5.39
CA PRO A 164 -2.42 18.35 -6.79
C PRO A 164 -1.89 17.21 -7.69
N ASP A 165 -2.19 17.27 -8.99
CA ASP A 165 -1.54 16.46 -10.05
C ASP A 165 -0.13 16.99 -10.34
N ASP A 166 0.78 16.79 -9.39
CA ASP A 166 2.19 17.18 -9.51
C ASP A 166 3.15 16.05 -9.14
N ALA A 167 2.63 14.83 -9.08
CA ALA A 167 3.38 13.63 -8.77
C ALA A 167 4.07 13.69 -7.38
N SER A 168 3.40 14.24 -6.36
CA SER A 168 3.97 14.39 -5.00
C SER A 168 3.28 13.61 -3.88
N SER A 169 2.16 12.97 -4.16
CA SER A 169 1.36 12.25 -3.16
C SER A 169 1.23 10.79 -3.58
N TRP A 170 1.97 9.91 -2.91
CA TRP A 170 2.08 8.52 -3.32
C TRP A 170 1.66 7.58 -2.20
N ILE A 171 0.92 6.52 -2.56
CA ILE A 171 0.59 5.41 -1.67
C ILE A 171 1.21 4.15 -2.26
N THR A 172 2.14 3.56 -1.54
CA THR A 172 2.70 2.24 -1.87
C THR A 172 1.67 1.18 -1.50
N ILE A 173 1.32 0.35 -2.47
CA ILE A 173 0.55 -0.86 -2.26
C ILE A 173 1.52 -2.02 -2.36
N GLY A 174 2.03 -2.47 -1.21
CA GLY A 174 2.92 -3.63 -1.11
C GLY A 174 2.22 -4.83 -0.50
N SER A 175 2.97 -5.92 -0.31
CA SER A 175 2.44 -7.19 0.23
C SER A 175 1.29 -7.72 -0.65
N LEU A 176 1.38 -7.55 -1.98
CA LEU A 176 0.40 -8.10 -2.92
C LEU A 176 0.79 -9.53 -3.30
N ASN A 177 0.51 -10.45 -2.39
CA ASN A 177 0.85 -11.85 -2.55
C ASN A 177 -0.10 -12.55 -3.56
N ALA A 178 0.47 -13.43 -4.36
CA ALA A 178 -0.21 -14.34 -5.26
C ALA A 178 0.43 -15.72 -5.14
N GLY A 179 -0.37 -16.74 -4.89
CA GLY A 179 0.12 -18.09 -4.65
C GLY A 179 -0.82 -18.90 -3.78
N ASN A 180 -0.71 -20.23 -3.84
CA ASN A 180 -1.43 -21.16 -2.98
C ASN A 180 -2.94 -20.91 -3.01
N ALA A 181 -3.47 -20.74 -4.23
CA ALA A 181 -4.88 -20.47 -4.52
C ALA A 181 -5.42 -19.12 -4.02
N ARG A 182 -4.54 -18.14 -3.78
CA ARG A 182 -4.88 -16.78 -3.35
C ARG A 182 -4.15 -15.75 -4.22
N GLN A 183 -4.82 -14.66 -4.57
CA GLN A 183 -4.22 -13.53 -5.28
C GLN A 183 -4.80 -12.23 -4.72
N GLU A 184 -3.92 -11.38 -4.19
CA GLU A 184 -4.26 -10.08 -3.64
C GLU A 184 -4.11 -8.97 -4.69
N GLY A 185 -4.95 -7.95 -4.57
CA GLY A 185 -4.85 -6.77 -5.43
C GLY A 185 -5.54 -5.54 -4.86
N ALA A 186 -5.29 -4.41 -5.51
CA ALA A 186 -5.94 -3.15 -5.20
C ALA A 186 -6.21 -2.32 -6.46
N SER A 187 -7.31 -1.56 -6.45
CA SER A 187 -7.69 -0.65 -7.53
C SER A 187 -7.86 0.77 -7.01
N LEU A 188 -7.28 1.75 -7.70
CA LEU A 188 -7.55 3.17 -7.47
C LEU A 188 -8.85 3.57 -8.20
N LEU A 189 -9.86 3.98 -7.43
CA LEU A 189 -11.19 4.35 -7.93
C LEU A 189 -11.42 5.87 -7.99
N SER A 190 -10.41 6.65 -7.62
CA SER A 190 -10.41 8.12 -7.65
C SER A 190 -9.41 8.66 -8.66
N ALA A 191 -9.36 9.99 -8.79
CA ALA A 191 -8.34 10.66 -9.61
C ALA A 191 -6.92 10.29 -9.16
N GLY A 192 -6.01 10.21 -10.13
CA GLY A 192 -4.64 9.76 -9.92
C GLY A 192 -4.16 8.81 -11.02
N LYS A 193 -2.98 8.23 -10.80
CA LYS A 193 -2.32 7.30 -11.73
C LYS A 193 -1.74 6.12 -10.96
N VAL A 194 -1.68 4.96 -11.61
CA VAL A 194 -1.17 3.72 -11.03
C VAL A 194 0.08 3.29 -11.78
N TYR A 195 1.09 2.85 -11.04
CA TYR A 195 2.35 2.38 -11.61
C TYR A 195 2.80 1.09 -10.93
N GLY A 196 3.30 0.16 -11.74
CA GLY A 196 4.12 -0.94 -11.26
C GLY A 196 5.56 -0.46 -11.03
N PHE A 197 6.33 -1.22 -10.26
CA PHE A 197 7.77 -1.04 -10.22
C PHE A 197 8.45 -1.91 -11.26
N LYS A 198 9.61 -1.48 -11.74
CA LYS A 198 10.45 -2.34 -12.58
C LYS A 198 10.82 -3.60 -11.80
N ASP A 199 10.72 -4.74 -12.47
CA ASP A 199 11.06 -6.07 -11.96
C ASP A 199 10.20 -6.53 -10.75
N SER A 200 9.12 -5.80 -10.44
CA SER A 200 8.05 -6.29 -9.58
C SER A 200 7.29 -7.41 -10.27
N SER A 201 6.81 -8.38 -9.50
CA SER A 201 5.80 -9.36 -9.94
C SER A 201 4.42 -8.73 -10.11
N VAL A 202 4.18 -7.60 -9.46
CA VAL A 202 2.93 -6.84 -9.56
C VAL A 202 2.96 -5.93 -10.78
N THR A 203 1.93 -6.05 -11.60
CA THR A 203 1.76 -5.29 -12.84
C THR A 203 0.49 -4.44 -12.77
N VAL A 204 0.39 -3.45 -13.67
CA VAL A 204 -0.81 -2.63 -13.81
C VAL A 204 -1.80 -3.35 -14.71
N HIS A 205 -3.06 -3.37 -14.29
CA HIS A 205 -4.20 -3.95 -14.98
C HIS A 205 -5.29 -2.90 -15.13
N ASP A 206 -5.96 -2.88 -16.27
CA ASP A 206 -7.06 -1.97 -16.59
C ASP A 206 -6.74 -0.47 -16.34
N GLY A 207 -5.45 -0.11 -16.33
CA GLY A 207 -4.94 1.24 -16.09
C GLY A 207 -5.02 1.74 -14.64
N ASN A 208 -5.65 1.01 -13.72
CA ASN A 208 -5.88 1.48 -12.34
C ASN A 208 -5.75 0.40 -11.25
N THR A 209 -5.39 -0.82 -11.61
CA THR A 209 -5.41 -1.98 -10.71
C THR A 209 -4.02 -2.59 -10.62
N LEU A 210 -3.61 -3.01 -9.42
CA LEU A 210 -2.35 -3.69 -9.15
C LEU A 210 -2.64 -5.10 -8.62
N TYR A 211 -2.05 -6.11 -9.25
CA TYR A 211 -1.90 -7.48 -8.72
C TYR A 211 -0.80 -8.21 -9.51
N SER A 212 -0.36 -9.37 -9.00
CA SER A 212 0.54 -10.26 -9.73
C SER A 212 -0.24 -11.30 -10.53
N ASP A 213 0.01 -11.41 -11.83
CA ASP A 213 -0.60 -12.44 -12.70
C ASP A 213 -0.18 -13.87 -12.34
N LYS A 214 0.96 -13.99 -11.66
CA LYS A 214 1.66 -15.25 -11.39
C LYS A 214 1.98 -15.39 -9.92
N ALA A 215 2.30 -16.61 -9.50
CA ALA A 215 2.67 -16.82 -8.11
C ALA A 215 3.96 -16.05 -7.77
N ASN A 216 3.94 -15.34 -6.65
CA ASN A 216 5.06 -14.58 -6.08
C ASN A 216 5.21 -14.85 -4.57
N ASP A 217 4.35 -15.69 -3.99
CA ASP A 217 4.27 -15.93 -2.55
C ASP A 217 5.09 -17.14 -2.11
N PHE A 218 5.43 -17.16 -0.82
CA PHE A 218 6.12 -18.27 -0.18
C PHE A 218 5.31 -19.58 -0.33
N HIS A 219 6.01 -20.71 -0.42
CA HIS A 219 5.41 -22.04 -0.67
C HIS A 219 4.75 -22.25 -2.03
N THR A 220 5.14 -21.51 -3.06
CA THR A 220 4.67 -21.72 -4.44
C THR A 220 5.81 -21.74 -5.44
N ILE A 221 5.56 -22.20 -6.68
CA ILE A 221 6.48 -22.00 -7.81
C ILE A 221 6.42 -20.54 -8.26
N ILE A 222 7.47 -19.78 -7.97
CA ILE A 222 7.55 -18.37 -8.35
C ILE A 222 7.49 -18.24 -9.88
N GLY A 223 6.62 -17.36 -10.37
CA GLY A 223 6.33 -17.17 -11.79
C GLY A 223 5.41 -18.25 -12.41
N GLY A 224 4.97 -19.23 -11.61
CA GLY A 224 3.99 -20.24 -11.97
C GLY A 224 2.53 -19.75 -11.84
N ASP A 225 1.59 -20.69 -11.92
CA ASP A 225 0.17 -20.40 -11.70
C ASP A 225 -0.09 -20.16 -10.20
N TRP A 226 -0.65 -19.01 -9.84
CA TRP A 226 -0.99 -18.68 -8.45
C TRP A 226 -2.04 -19.61 -7.85
N LYS A 227 -2.80 -20.33 -8.69
CA LYS A 227 -3.82 -21.29 -8.28
C LYS A 227 -3.25 -22.63 -7.83
N ASP A 228 -1.98 -22.93 -8.13
CA ASP A 228 -1.37 -24.20 -7.74
C ASP A 228 -1.16 -24.27 -6.22
N THR A 229 -1.60 -25.38 -5.62
CA THR A 229 -1.51 -25.69 -4.19
C THR A 229 -0.59 -26.88 -3.90
N THR A 230 0.01 -27.48 -4.93
CA THR A 230 0.71 -28.77 -4.84
C THR A 230 2.23 -28.66 -4.74
N THR A 231 2.81 -27.54 -5.18
CA THR A 231 4.26 -27.44 -5.35
C THR A 231 4.90 -26.31 -4.53
N ILE A 232 5.98 -26.64 -3.82
CA ILE A 232 6.80 -25.70 -3.06
C ILE A 232 8.13 -25.52 -3.78
N ASP A 233 8.46 -24.27 -4.14
CA ASP A 233 9.77 -23.95 -4.69
C ASP A 233 10.81 -23.76 -3.58
N GLN A 234 11.91 -24.50 -3.68
CA GLN A 234 13.07 -24.38 -2.81
C GLN A 234 14.15 -23.44 -3.40
N SER A 235 14.03 -23.07 -4.68
CA SER A 235 14.86 -22.05 -5.33
C SER A 235 14.25 -20.67 -5.12
N GLN A 236 14.37 -20.17 -3.90
CA GLN A 236 13.77 -18.91 -3.54
C GLN A 236 14.53 -17.79 -4.25
N TYR A 237 13.76 -17.01 -5.02
CA TYR A 237 14.02 -15.73 -5.68
C TYR A 237 15.39 -15.52 -6.35
N SER A 238 15.49 -14.55 -7.26
CA SER A 238 16.81 -14.21 -7.86
C SER A 238 17.84 -13.69 -6.82
N TRP A 239 17.39 -13.38 -5.62
CA TRP A 239 18.19 -12.94 -4.47
C TRP A 239 18.30 -14.00 -3.35
N GLY A 240 17.86 -15.25 -3.57
CA GLY A 240 17.99 -16.33 -2.60
C GLY A 240 16.78 -16.48 -1.66
N THR A 241 17.00 -17.10 -0.50
CA THR A 241 15.93 -17.47 0.46
C THR A 241 15.33 -16.31 1.26
N ASP A 242 15.68 -15.08 0.92
CA ASP A 242 15.17 -13.91 1.62
C ASP A 242 13.73 -13.65 1.20
N ASN A 243 12.82 -13.70 2.18
CA ASN A 243 11.42 -13.40 1.96
C ASN A 243 11.24 -11.89 1.69
N TRP A 244 10.71 -11.57 0.52
CA TRP A 244 10.43 -10.17 0.14
C TRP A 244 9.31 -9.56 0.98
N ASP A 245 8.37 -10.37 1.47
CA ASP A 245 7.18 -9.93 2.18
C ASP A 245 7.39 -9.88 3.71
N THR A 246 8.36 -9.08 4.12
CA THR A 246 8.72 -8.87 5.55
C THR A 246 8.46 -7.44 6.02
N GLY A 247 7.80 -6.63 5.18
CA GLY A 247 7.53 -5.21 5.38
C GLY A 247 8.22 -4.34 4.33
N LEU A 248 7.75 -3.10 4.18
CA LEU A 248 8.18 -2.18 3.11
C LEU A 248 9.62 -1.68 3.23
N ASP A 249 10.26 -1.87 4.40
CA ASP A 249 11.66 -1.53 4.62
C ASP A 249 12.62 -2.59 4.06
N SER A 250 12.11 -3.77 3.66
CA SER A 250 12.91 -4.81 3.01
C SER A 250 13.44 -4.32 1.66
N ASP A 251 14.71 -4.60 1.38
CA ASP A 251 15.34 -4.29 0.08
C ASP A 251 14.69 -5.06 -1.10
N HIS A 252 13.80 -6.01 -0.80
CA HIS A 252 13.07 -6.81 -1.79
C HIS A 252 11.57 -6.54 -1.79
N ALA A 253 11.05 -5.65 -0.93
CA ALA A 253 9.63 -5.34 -0.85
C ALA A 253 9.02 -4.85 -2.17
N TYR A 254 9.83 -4.25 -3.06
CA TYR A 254 9.39 -3.85 -4.40
C TYR A 254 8.82 -5.00 -5.22
N TYR A 255 9.23 -6.24 -4.94
CA TYR A 255 8.88 -7.39 -5.75
C TYR A 255 7.38 -7.72 -5.73
N GLY A 256 6.70 -7.49 -4.61
CA GLY A 256 5.25 -7.65 -4.51
C GLY A 256 4.54 -6.33 -4.26
N ALA A 257 5.03 -5.25 -4.89
CA ALA A 257 4.50 -3.91 -4.71
C ALA A 257 4.32 -3.13 -6.01
N GLY A 258 3.44 -2.14 -5.94
CA GLY A 258 3.33 -1.03 -6.88
C GLY A 258 2.94 0.25 -6.13
N VAL A 259 2.54 1.29 -6.86
CA VAL A 259 2.24 2.59 -6.26
C VAL A 259 1.06 3.28 -6.93
N PHE A 260 0.27 4.00 -6.12
CA PHE A 260 -0.74 4.94 -6.57
C PHE A 260 -0.22 6.37 -6.39
N ASN A 261 -0.23 7.16 -7.44
CA ASN A 261 -0.22 8.61 -7.35
C ASN A 261 -1.64 9.09 -7.12
N ILE A 262 -1.93 9.72 -5.99
CA ILE A 262 -3.29 10.13 -5.62
C ILE A 262 -3.48 11.64 -5.73
N GLU A 263 -4.66 12.04 -6.18
CA GLU A 263 -5.00 13.43 -6.46
C GLU A 263 -6.38 13.81 -5.87
N GLY A 264 -6.60 15.11 -5.69
CA GLY A 264 -7.85 15.67 -5.19
C GLY A 264 -7.97 15.70 -3.67
N GLY A 265 -9.14 16.11 -3.18
CA GLY A 265 -9.44 16.18 -1.75
C GLY A 265 -9.81 14.83 -1.12
N LYS A 266 -9.99 13.79 -1.93
CA LYS A 266 -10.37 12.45 -1.50
C LYS A 266 -9.75 11.41 -2.42
N PHE A 267 -9.37 10.27 -1.87
CA PHE A 267 -8.91 9.13 -2.66
C PHE A 267 -9.62 7.85 -2.24
N LYS A 268 -9.97 7.01 -3.21
CA LYS A 268 -10.81 5.83 -3.02
C LYS A 268 -10.08 4.60 -3.55
N ILE A 269 -9.91 3.59 -2.71
CA ILE A 269 -9.20 2.36 -3.02
C ILE A 269 -10.12 1.17 -2.77
N LYS A 270 -10.22 0.25 -3.72
CA LYS A 270 -10.79 -1.07 -3.52
C LYS A 270 -9.65 -2.06 -3.30
N PHE A 271 -9.69 -2.80 -2.20
CA PHE A 271 -8.82 -3.94 -1.95
C PHE A 271 -9.60 -5.21 -2.24
N PHE A 272 -8.97 -6.20 -2.85
CA PHE A 272 -9.62 -7.47 -3.16
C PHE A 272 -8.67 -8.66 -3.05
N THR A 273 -9.27 -9.82 -2.83
CA THR A 273 -8.58 -11.11 -2.87
C THR A 273 -9.39 -12.07 -3.71
N ASN A 274 -8.78 -12.55 -4.78
CA ASN A 274 -9.29 -13.66 -5.57
C ASN A 274 -8.83 -14.97 -4.92
N ARG A 275 -9.72 -15.96 -4.88
CA ARG A 275 -9.41 -17.29 -4.36
C ARG A 275 -9.92 -18.35 -5.33
N SER A 276 -9.06 -19.31 -5.69
CA SER A 276 -9.48 -20.51 -6.43
C SER A 276 -9.84 -21.67 -5.50
N GLU A 277 -9.33 -21.64 -4.27
CA GLU A 277 -9.64 -22.56 -3.18
C GLU A 277 -9.71 -21.80 -1.87
N GLN A 278 -10.40 -22.35 -0.86
CA GLN A 278 -10.51 -21.72 0.44
C GLN A 278 -9.23 -21.93 1.27
N ARG A 279 -8.26 -21.04 1.07
CA ARG A 279 -7.03 -20.94 1.88
C ARG A 279 -6.82 -19.48 2.27
N ASN A 280 -6.27 -19.27 3.47
CA ASN A 280 -5.97 -17.96 4.04
C ASN A 280 -7.08 -16.91 3.82
N VAL A 281 -8.11 -17.00 4.65
CA VAL A 281 -9.33 -16.20 4.57
C VAL A 281 -9.16 -14.74 5.00
N LYS A 282 -8.04 -14.41 5.64
CA LYS A 282 -7.69 -13.07 6.10
C LYS A 282 -6.76 -12.40 5.11
N THR A 283 -7.02 -11.14 4.81
CA THR A 283 -6.11 -10.27 4.08
C THR A 283 -5.90 -8.99 4.88
N TRP A 284 -4.64 -8.62 5.11
CA TRP A 284 -4.26 -7.40 5.82
C TRP A 284 -3.78 -6.37 4.82
N VAL A 285 -4.29 -5.14 4.92
CA VAL A 285 -3.94 -4.04 4.02
C VAL A 285 -3.64 -2.77 4.78
N THR A 286 -2.74 -1.96 4.22
CA THR A 286 -2.37 -0.64 4.75
C THR A 286 -2.34 0.39 3.62
N ILE A 287 -2.54 1.66 3.97
CA ILE A 287 -2.25 2.79 3.07
C ILE A 287 -0.91 3.40 3.48
N SER A 288 0.18 2.88 2.92
CA SER A 288 1.53 3.30 3.29
C SER A 288 2.06 4.40 2.37
N THR A 289 2.67 5.42 2.96
CA THR A 289 3.44 6.43 2.21
C THR A 289 4.93 6.11 2.14
N SER A 290 5.38 5.03 2.79
CA SER A 290 6.77 4.55 2.68
C SER A 290 7.00 4.01 1.27
N ILE A 291 7.98 4.57 0.57
CA ILE A 291 8.36 4.12 -0.77
C ILE A 291 9.42 3.03 -0.63
N VAL A 292 9.16 1.86 -1.23
CA VAL A 292 10.11 0.75 -1.30
C VAL A 292 11.36 1.18 -2.07
N LYS A 293 12.50 0.54 -1.82
CA LYS A 293 13.71 0.75 -2.64
C LYS A 293 13.66 -0.13 -3.88
N SER A 294 14.22 0.35 -4.99
CA SER A 294 14.39 -0.51 -6.17
C SER A 294 15.63 -1.39 -6.04
N ASN A 295 15.69 -2.45 -6.86
CA ASN A 295 16.90 -3.23 -7.10
C ASN A 295 17.88 -2.57 -8.11
N SER A 296 17.61 -1.35 -8.56
CA SER A 296 18.33 -0.74 -9.71
C SER A 296 19.80 -0.45 -9.43
N GLY A 297 20.18 -0.36 -8.14
CA GLY A 297 21.51 0.06 -7.71
C GLY A 297 21.83 1.52 -8.08
N ILE A 298 20.82 2.32 -8.44
CA ILE A 298 20.97 3.75 -8.78
C ILE A 298 20.87 4.58 -7.51
N THR A 299 22.01 4.89 -6.92
CA THR A 299 22.08 5.80 -5.78
C THR A 299 22.45 7.21 -6.23
N PRO A 300 21.72 8.26 -5.79
CA PRO A 300 22.20 9.63 -5.91
C PRO A 300 23.60 9.76 -5.29
N PRO A 301 24.55 10.49 -5.91
CA PRO A 301 25.88 10.65 -5.35
C PRO A 301 25.82 11.45 -4.04
N GLU A 302 26.47 10.96 -2.98
CA GLU A 302 26.71 11.74 -1.77
C GLU A 302 27.77 12.80 -2.04
N ILE A 303 27.36 14.07 -2.04
CA ILE A 303 28.29 15.20 -2.19
C ILE A 303 28.67 15.67 -0.79
N HIS A 304 29.84 15.25 -0.34
CA HIS A 304 30.46 15.83 0.86
C HIS A 304 31.12 17.16 0.49
N TYR A 305 31.01 18.19 1.32
CA TYR A 305 31.77 19.43 1.14
C TYR A 305 32.80 19.52 2.26
N ASN A 306 34.08 19.33 1.95
CA ASN A 306 35.14 19.65 2.90
C ASN A 306 35.44 21.15 2.81
N TYR A 307 34.76 21.96 3.63
CA TYR A 307 35.19 23.32 3.87
C TYR A 307 36.53 23.29 4.59
N THR A 308 37.61 23.64 3.89
CA THR A 308 38.85 24.04 4.55
C THR A 308 38.65 25.48 5.01
N ASN A 309 38.49 25.69 6.31
CA ASN A 309 38.56 27.04 6.89
C ASN A 309 39.93 27.62 6.55
N VAL A 310 39.98 28.52 5.56
CA VAL A 310 41.13 29.39 5.36
C VAL A 310 40.94 30.52 6.37
N ALA A 311 41.70 30.47 7.47
CA ALA A 311 41.78 31.59 8.40
C ALA A 311 42.34 32.82 7.65
N LEU A 312 41.66 33.97 7.82
CA LEU A 312 42.14 35.29 7.42
C LEU A 312 43.29 35.74 8.33
#